data_AF-A0A1B8JA61-F1
#
_entry.id   AF-A0A1B8JA61-F1
#
_cell.length_a   1.000
_cell.length_b   1.000
_cell.length_c   1.000
_cell.angle_alpha   90.00
_cell.angle_beta   90.00
_cell.angle_gamma   90.00
#
_symmetry.space_group_name_H-M   'P 1'
#
loop_
_entity.id
_entity.type
_entity.pdbx_description
1 polymer ?
#
loop_
_entity_poly.entity_id
_entity_poly.type
_entity_poly.pdbx_seq_one_letter_code
_entity_poly.pdbx_strand_id
1 'polypeptide(L)'
;MMIEIFDQMVRMKSGGEMLECFERTREDKDVALAAYIQERVGENVLADGACAGKSGASKIAKLKSKLAKLSADKIANKILSLYLKALRAMIPKTLRDEIFINTSIGERHKWAYDSFSMSRLLGKAGYKNIKILDFKTSDITDFNQYLLDINQDGSAYKGCSSLYVECVK
;
A
#
# COMPACT_ATOMS: atom_id res chain seq x y z
N MET A 1 -11.27 -1.77 12.54
CA MET A 1 -11.70 -2.39 11.28
C MET A 1 -10.74 -3.54 11.00
N MET A 2 -11.20 -4.79 10.92
CA MET A 2 -10.32 -5.91 10.50
C MET A 2 -10.08 -5.95 8.98
N ILE A 3 -10.94 -5.29 8.19
CA ILE A 3 -10.89 -5.33 6.72
C ILE A 3 -9.57 -4.80 6.17
N GLU A 4 -8.95 -3.78 6.77
CA GLU A 4 -7.66 -3.23 6.32
C GLU A 4 -6.54 -4.29 6.39
N ILE A 5 -6.44 -4.98 7.54
CA ILE A 5 -5.42 -6.01 7.76
C ILE A 5 -5.66 -7.20 6.84
N PHE A 6 -6.92 -7.67 6.75
CA PHE A 6 -7.25 -8.77 5.84
C PHE A 6 -7.00 -8.41 4.39
N ASP A 7 -7.43 -7.22 3.95
CA ASP A 7 -7.21 -6.75 2.60
C ASP A 7 -5.71 -6.66 2.27
N GLN A 8 -4.87 -6.19 3.19
CA GLN A 8 -3.41 -6.23 2.99
C GLN A 8 -2.86 -7.65 2.87
N MET A 9 -3.41 -8.63 3.58
CA MET A 9 -2.93 -10.02 3.58
C MET A 9 -3.43 -10.84 2.38
N VAL A 10 -4.69 -10.68 1.99
CA VAL A 10 -5.37 -11.58 1.04
C VAL A 10 -5.73 -10.96 -0.30
N ARG A 11 -5.43 -9.68 -0.54
CA ARG A 11 -5.77 -9.03 -1.82
C ARG A 11 -5.17 -9.75 -3.03
N MET A 12 -5.98 -9.81 -4.09
CA MET A 12 -5.63 -10.43 -5.37
C MET A 12 -5.65 -9.43 -6.54
N LYS A 13 -6.15 -8.22 -6.30
CA LYS A 13 -6.24 -7.10 -7.22
C LYS A 13 -5.60 -5.85 -6.61
N SER A 14 -5.02 -5.00 -7.46
CA SER A 14 -4.52 -3.69 -7.06
C SER A 14 -5.59 -2.88 -6.34
N GLY A 15 -5.25 -2.25 -5.21
CA GLY A 15 -6.17 -1.46 -4.39
C GLY A 15 -7.10 -2.26 -3.46
N GLY A 16 -7.37 -3.53 -3.78
CA GLY A 16 -8.16 -4.42 -2.93
C GLY A 16 -9.60 -3.95 -2.68
N GLU A 17 -10.20 -4.45 -1.60
CA GLU A 17 -11.52 -4.06 -1.11
C GLU A 17 -11.49 -2.69 -0.39
N MET A 18 -10.32 -2.27 0.09
CA MET A 18 -10.15 -0.96 0.72
C MET A 18 -10.41 0.18 -0.28
N LEU A 19 -10.00 0.03 -1.54
CA LEU A 19 -10.29 1.01 -2.58
C LEU A 19 -11.80 1.14 -2.83
N GLU A 20 -12.52 0.01 -2.89
CA GLU A 20 -13.98 0.02 -3.06
C GLU A 20 -14.69 0.65 -1.86
N CYS A 21 -14.17 0.43 -0.64
CA CYS A 21 -14.64 1.09 0.57
C CYS A 21 -14.46 2.61 0.49
N PHE A 22 -13.30 3.07 -0.02
CA PHE A 22 -13.04 4.50 -0.20
C PHE A 22 -13.95 5.12 -1.25
N GLU A 23 -14.14 4.46 -2.40
CA GLU A 23 -15.03 4.91 -3.47
C GLU A 23 -16.48 5.00 -2.96
N ARG A 24 -16.97 3.97 -2.26
CA ARG A 24 -18.32 3.98 -1.68
C ARG A 24 -18.51 5.08 -0.64
N THR A 25 -17.54 5.24 0.27
CA THR A 25 -17.58 6.31 1.29
C THR A 25 -17.63 7.69 0.63
N ARG A 26 -16.91 7.86 -0.49
CA ARG A 26 -16.90 9.10 -1.26
C ARG A 26 -18.22 9.34 -2.01
N GLU A 27 -18.84 8.31 -2.55
CA GLU A 27 -20.15 8.38 -3.22
C GLU A 27 -21.27 8.72 -2.23
N ASP A 28 -21.32 8.01 -1.11
CA ASP A 28 -22.34 8.16 -0.06
C ASP A 28 -22.13 9.44 0.79
N LYS A 29 -20.94 10.05 0.69
CA LYS A 29 -20.50 11.19 1.52
C LYS A 29 -20.67 10.94 3.02
N ASP A 30 -20.44 9.71 3.45
CA ASP A 30 -20.55 9.33 4.85
C ASP A 30 -19.37 9.93 5.64
N VAL A 31 -19.67 11.01 6.37
CA VAL A 31 -18.70 11.75 7.17
C VAL A 31 -18.18 10.92 8.35
N ALA A 32 -19.02 10.06 8.93
CA ALA A 32 -18.63 9.25 10.07
C ALA A 32 -17.64 8.16 9.65
N LEU A 33 -17.94 7.46 8.54
CA LEU A 33 -17.04 6.45 7.99
C LEU A 33 -15.74 7.07 7.46
N ALA A 34 -15.81 8.24 6.84
CA ALA A 34 -14.62 8.95 6.38
C ALA A 34 -13.68 9.37 7.52
N ALA A 35 -14.22 9.93 8.61
CA ALA A 35 -13.43 10.28 9.78
C ALA A 35 -12.77 9.05 10.41
N TYR A 36 -13.50 7.93 10.46
CA TYR A 36 -12.97 6.67 10.96
C TYR A 36 -11.85 6.11 10.07
N ILE A 37 -12.00 6.15 8.74
CA ILE A 37 -10.96 5.74 7.79
C ILE A 37 -9.72 6.63 7.95
N GLN A 38 -9.90 7.95 8.07
CA GLN A 38 -8.81 8.89 8.24
C GLN A 38 -8.05 8.62 9.55
N GLU A 39 -8.74 8.38 10.65
CA GLU A 39 -8.10 8.03 11.93
C GLU A 39 -7.26 6.75 11.81
N ARG A 40 -7.78 5.74 11.11
CA ARG A 40 -7.15 4.42 11.01
C ARG A 40 -6.00 4.37 10.00
N VAL A 41 -6.20 4.91 8.80
CA VAL A 41 -5.28 4.78 7.66
C VAL A 41 -4.46 6.05 7.43
N GLY A 42 -4.91 7.19 7.95
CA GLY A 42 -4.31 8.52 7.71
C GLY A 42 -4.85 9.22 6.45
N GLU A 43 -5.60 8.51 5.61
CA GLU A 43 -6.10 9.00 4.31
C GLU A 43 -7.43 9.75 4.47
N ASN A 44 -7.48 10.98 3.98
CA ASN A 44 -8.70 11.78 4.00
C ASN A 44 -9.54 11.56 2.73
N VAL A 45 -10.46 10.60 2.80
CA VAL A 45 -11.28 10.15 1.66
C VAL A 45 -12.18 11.25 1.09
N LEU A 46 -12.59 12.22 1.92
CA LEU A 46 -13.50 13.31 1.53
C LEU A 46 -12.77 14.60 1.13
N ALA A 47 -11.54 14.80 1.60
CA ALA A 47 -10.79 16.03 1.33
C ALA A 47 -10.33 16.15 -0.12
N ASP A 48 -10.10 15.05 -0.84
CA ASP A 48 -9.40 15.13 -2.11
C ASP A 48 -10.04 14.39 -3.30
N GLY A 49 -10.66 15.22 -4.14
CA GLY A 49 -10.60 15.07 -5.60
C GLY A 49 -9.21 15.31 -6.21
N ALA A 50 -8.12 15.23 -5.44
CA ALA A 50 -6.75 15.56 -5.87
C ALA A 50 -6.00 14.40 -6.57
N CYS A 51 -6.70 13.52 -7.28
CA CYS A 51 -6.11 12.61 -8.26
C CYS A 51 -6.97 12.44 -9.53
N ALA A 52 -7.75 13.44 -9.91
CA ALA A 52 -8.45 13.49 -11.21
C ALA A 52 -7.96 14.70 -12.01
N GLY A 53 -6.72 14.63 -12.49
CA GLY A 53 -6.10 15.78 -13.18
C GLY A 53 -4.85 15.43 -13.97
N LYS A 54 -4.97 14.67 -15.05
CA LYS A 54 -4.00 14.73 -16.16
C LYS A 54 -4.71 14.90 -17.50
N SER A 55 -5.11 16.16 -17.71
CA SER A 55 -5.04 16.97 -18.93
C SER A 55 -4.82 16.22 -20.25
N GLY A 56 -5.85 16.31 -21.10
CA GLY A 56 -5.99 15.68 -22.41
C GLY A 56 -5.22 16.32 -23.57
N ALA A 57 -4.19 17.13 -23.33
CA ALA A 57 -3.44 17.82 -24.39
C ALA A 57 -1.97 17.38 -24.45
N SER A 58 -1.69 16.15 -24.91
CA SER A 58 -0.42 15.74 -25.56
C SER A 58 -0.42 14.24 -25.90
N LYS A 59 -1.30 13.78 -26.81
CA LYS A 59 -1.27 12.38 -27.30
C LYS A 59 -0.30 12.18 -28.47
N ILE A 60 -0.12 13.20 -29.33
CA ILE A 60 0.62 13.06 -30.60
C ILE A 60 2.14 13.28 -30.41
N ALA A 61 2.55 14.24 -29.58
CA ALA A 61 3.97 14.48 -29.28
C ALA A 61 4.58 13.39 -28.37
N LYS A 62 3.80 12.80 -27.45
CA LYS A 62 4.23 11.67 -26.60
C LYS A 62 4.38 10.35 -27.36
N LEU A 63 3.74 10.18 -28.52
CA LEU A 63 3.82 8.93 -29.28
C LEU A 63 5.16 8.81 -30.03
N LYS A 64 5.65 9.91 -30.63
CA LYS A 64 6.94 9.96 -31.32
C LYS A 64 8.13 9.75 -30.37
N SER A 65 8.08 10.32 -29.16
CA SER A 65 9.15 10.13 -28.16
C SER A 65 9.12 8.77 -27.46
N LYS A 66 7.99 8.05 -27.49
CA LYS A 66 7.86 6.66 -26.98
C LYS A 66 8.43 5.63 -27.95
N LEU A 67 8.27 5.82 -29.26
CA LEU A 67 8.84 4.94 -30.29
C LEU A 67 10.37 5.04 -30.35
N ALA A 68 10.94 6.23 -30.15
CA ALA A 68 12.39 6.45 -30.13
C ALA A 68 13.12 5.89 -28.89
N LYS A 69 12.39 5.39 -27.87
CA LYS A 69 12.93 4.83 -26.62
C LYS A 69 12.58 3.36 -26.41
N LEU A 70 12.31 2.63 -27.48
CA LEU A 70 12.07 1.19 -27.46
C LEU A 70 13.41 0.45 -27.33
N SER A 71 13.85 0.22 -26.09
CA SER A 71 14.93 -0.75 -25.81
C SER A 71 14.42 -2.16 -26.15
N ALA A 72 15.33 -3.03 -26.60
CA ALA A 72 15.05 -4.45 -26.81
C ALA A 72 14.40 -5.09 -25.57
N ASP A 73 14.81 -4.66 -24.36
CA ASP A 73 14.23 -5.13 -23.09
C ASP A 73 12.74 -4.81 -22.95
N LYS A 74 12.29 -3.67 -23.46
CA LYS A 74 10.86 -3.29 -23.40
C LYS A 74 10.04 -4.14 -24.36
N ILE A 75 10.61 -4.49 -25.50
CA ILE A 75 9.95 -5.35 -26.49
C ILE A 75 9.88 -6.78 -25.95
N ALA A 76 10.99 -7.31 -25.42
CA ALA A 76 11.04 -8.61 -24.77
C ALA A 76 10.05 -8.71 -23.62
N ASN A 77 10.02 -7.71 -22.72
CA ASN A 77 9.05 -7.63 -21.63
C ASN A 77 7.61 -7.58 -22.13
N LYS A 78 7.35 -6.91 -23.26
CA LYS A 78 6.01 -6.84 -23.84
C LYS A 78 5.57 -8.16 -24.46
N ILE A 79 6.47 -8.87 -25.14
CA ILE A 79 6.22 -10.23 -25.65
C ILE A 79 5.97 -11.19 -24.49
N LEU A 80 6.81 -11.15 -23.45
CA LEU A 80 6.62 -11.93 -22.24
C LEU A 80 5.27 -11.62 -21.57
N SER A 81 4.90 -10.34 -21.49
CA SER A 81 3.60 -9.94 -20.94
C SER A 81 2.42 -10.48 -21.76
N LEU A 82 2.57 -10.59 -23.07
CA LEU A 82 1.55 -11.15 -23.96
C LEU A 82 1.44 -12.66 -23.77
N TYR A 83 2.57 -13.35 -23.67
CA TYR A 83 2.64 -14.78 -23.39
C TYR A 83 1.97 -15.13 -22.06
N LEU A 84 2.28 -14.39 -21.00
CA LEU A 84 1.66 -14.56 -19.67
C LEU A 84 0.14 -14.32 -19.71
N LYS A 85 -0.32 -13.33 -20.48
CA LYS A 85 -1.76 -13.08 -20.67
C LYS A 85 -2.45 -14.22 -21.43
N ALA A 86 -1.81 -14.79 -22.44
CA ALA A 86 -2.34 -15.92 -23.19
C ALA A 86 -2.44 -17.18 -22.29
N LEU A 87 -1.38 -17.49 -21.54
CA LEU A 87 -1.39 -18.57 -20.54
C LEU A 87 -2.53 -18.40 -19.52
N ARG A 88 -2.68 -17.19 -18.98
CA ARG A 88 -3.75 -16.87 -18.04
C ARG A 88 -5.14 -17.13 -18.64
N ALA A 89 -5.34 -16.80 -19.93
CA ALA A 89 -6.61 -17.00 -20.61
C ALA A 89 -6.99 -18.48 -20.75
N MET A 90 -5.99 -19.37 -20.91
CA MET A 90 -6.19 -20.82 -21.00
C MET A 90 -6.51 -21.48 -19.65
N ILE A 91 -6.17 -20.85 -18.54
CA ILE A 91 -6.39 -21.39 -17.20
C ILE A 91 -7.84 -21.14 -16.74
N PRO A 92 -8.55 -22.15 -16.17
CA PRO A 92 -9.88 -22.00 -15.62
C PRO A 92 -9.96 -20.87 -14.59
N LYS A 93 -11.08 -20.15 -14.55
CA LYS A 93 -11.27 -18.98 -13.66
C LYS A 93 -10.98 -19.30 -12.19
N THR A 94 -11.34 -20.50 -11.74
CA THR A 94 -11.13 -20.97 -10.35
C THR A 94 -9.65 -21.07 -9.96
N LEU A 95 -8.78 -21.48 -10.89
CA LEU A 95 -7.33 -21.60 -10.64
C LEU A 95 -6.55 -20.33 -10.98
N ARG A 96 -7.15 -19.48 -11.81
CA ARG A 96 -6.51 -18.27 -12.31
C ARG A 96 -6.14 -17.31 -11.19
N ASP A 97 -7.03 -17.12 -10.22
CA ASP A 97 -6.80 -16.16 -9.15
C ASP A 97 -5.79 -16.72 -8.15
N GLU A 98 -5.80 -18.03 -7.85
CA GLU A 98 -4.78 -18.68 -7.00
C GLU A 98 -3.36 -18.61 -7.59
N ILE A 99 -3.23 -18.79 -8.91
CA ILE A 99 -1.92 -18.86 -9.58
C ILE A 99 -1.39 -17.46 -9.94
N PHE A 100 -2.26 -16.54 -10.35
CA PHE A 100 -1.88 -15.20 -10.81
C PHE A 100 -2.32 -14.10 -9.84
N ILE A 101 -1.37 -13.67 -9.03
CA ILE A 101 -1.53 -12.51 -8.16
C ILE A 101 -1.43 -11.24 -9.01
N ASN A 102 -2.50 -10.46 -9.10
CA ASN A 102 -2.56 -9.22 -9.90
C ASN A 102 -2.32 -7.96 -9.06
N THR A 103 -1.52 -8.09 -8.01
CA THR A 103 -1.07 -6.99 -7.18
C THR A 103 0.34 -6.62 -7.56
N SER A 104 0.74 -5.37 -7.36
CA SER A 104 2.16 -5.04 -7.48
C SER A 104 2.97 -5.67 -6.34
N ILE A 105 4.29 -5.75 -6.53
CA ILE A 105 5.21 -6.24 -5.50
C ILE A 105 5.13 -5.26 -4.32
N GLY A 106 4.85 -5.78 -3.13
CA GLY A 106 4.73 -4.98 -1.90
C GLY A 106 3.30 -4.54 -1.56
N GLU A 107 2.33 -4.64 -2.48
CA GLU A 107 0.93 -4.36 -2.15
C GLU A 107 0.31 -5.42 -1.24
N ARG A 108 0.70 -6.69 -1.42
CA ARG A 108 0.22 -7.81 -0.60
C ARG A 108 1.25 -8.13 0.47
N HIS A 109 0.87 -7.99 1.72
CA HIS A 109 1.69 -8.36 2.87
C HIS A 109 1.61 -9.86 3.10
N LYS A 110 2.76 -10.53 3.10
CA LYS A 110 2.83 -11.97 3.38
C LYS A 110 2.68 -12.30 4.86
N TRP A 111 2.98 -11.33 5.72
CA TRP A 111 2.96 -11.46 7.16
C TRP A 111 2.40 -10.18 7.76
N ALA A 112 1.54 -10.34 8.77
CA ALA A 112 1.12 -9.27 9.65
C ALA A 112 1.47 -9.71 11.07
N TYR A 113 1.95 -8.77 11.87
CA TYR A 113 2.30 -9.00 13.26
C TYR A 113 1.56 -7.98 14.12
N ASP A 114 1.07 -8.45 15.25
CA ASP A 114 0.71 -7.58 16.36
C ASP A 114 1.94 -7.28 17.24
N SER A 115 1.78 -6.37 18.21
CA SER A 115 2.85 -6.02 19.15
C SER A 115 3.42 -7.24 19.87
N PHE A 116 2.56 -8.17 20.30
CA PHE A 116 2.96 -9.35 21.06
C PHE A 116 3.78 -10.35 20.23
N SER A 117 3.28 -10.73 19.05
CA SER A 117 3.91 -11.65 18.12
C SER A 117 5.22 -11.09 17.57
N MET A 118 5.29 -9.79 17.29
CA MET A 118 6.52 -9.11 16.91
C MET A 118 7.55 -9.13 18.05
N SER A 119 7.16 -8.75 19.27
CA SER A 119 8.07 -8.78 20.42
C SER A 119 8.58 -10.20 20.70
N ARG A 120 7.73 -11.21 20.61
CA ARG A 120 8.12 -12.61 20.78
C ARG A 120 9.11 -13.05 19.70
N LEU A 121 8.89 -12.68 18.44
CA LEU A 121 9.78 -13.00 17.33
C LEU A 121 11.16 -12.35 17.52
N LEU A 122 11.19 -11.07 17.86
CA LEU A 122 12.43 -10.32 18.13
C LEU A 122 13.21 -10.93 19.30
N GLY A 123 12.53 -11.29 20.40
CA GLY A 123 13.16 -11.95 21.54
C GLY A 123 13.78 -13.30 21.18
N LYS A 124 13.09 -14.11 20.36
CA LYS A 124 13.65 -15.37 19.83
C LYS A 124 14.85 -15.16 18.91
N ALA A 125 14.89 -14.06 18.18
CA ALA A 125 16.01 -13.69 17.32
C ALA A 125 17.21 -13.10 18.08
N GLY A 126 17.11 -12.95 19.42
CA GLY A 126 18.18 -12.48 20.29
C GLY A 126 18.17 -10.99 20.62
N TYR A 127 17.18 -10.24 20.12
CA TYR A 127 17.04 -8.82 20.45
C TYR A 127 16.57 -8.64 21.90
N LYS A 128 17.05 -7.56 22.53
CA LYS A 128 16.79 -7.17 23.92
C LYS A 128 16.15 -5.77 23.98
N ASN A 129 15.64 -5.42 25.17
CA ASN A 129 15.01 -4.12 25.43
C ASN A 129 13.94 -3.75 24.39
N ILE A 130 13.01 -4.68 24.11
CA ILE A 130 11.98 -4.49 23.10
C ILE A 130 10.92 -3.54 23.67
N LYS A 131 10.77 -2.37 23.04
CA LYS A 131 9.82 -1.33 23.41
C LYS A 131 8.79 -1.18 22.29
N ILE A 132 7.51 -1.11 22.67
CA ILE A 132 6.45 -0.67 21.76
C ILE A 132 6.30 0.83 21.96
N LEU A 133 6.36 1.58 20.88
CA LEU A 133 6.39 3.04 20.87
C LEU A 133 5.20 3.60 20.07
N ASP A 134 5.07 4.91 20.13
CA ASP A 134 4.17 5.70 19.31
C ASP A 134 4.96 6.39 18.17
N PHE A 135 4.26 6.82 17.11
CA PHE A 135 4.83 7.54 15.98
C PHE A 135 5.58 8.83 16.35
N LYS A 136 5.35 9.38 17.55
CA LYS A 136 6.05 10.57 18.07
C LYS A 136 7.25 10.28 18.97
N THR A 137 7.45 9.03 19.37
CA THR A 137 8.39 8.65 20.42
C THR A 137 9.45 7.72 19.86
N SER A 138 10.71 8.02 20.12
CA SER A 138 11.86 7.22 19.72
C SER A 138 13.03 7.53 20.65
N ASP A 139 13.93 6.57 20.86
CA ASP A 139 15.21 6.82 21.52
C ASP A 139 16.17 7.69 20.63
N ILE A 140 15.81 7.96 19.36
CA ILE A 140 16.53 8.85 18.45
C ILE A 140 16.31 10.32 18.86
N THR A 141 17.40 11.03 19.13
CA THR A 141 17.36 12.48 19.41
C THR A 141 16.71 13.24 18.26
N ASP A 142 15.80 14.16 18.59
CA ASP A 142 15.10 15.00 17.61
C ASP A 142 14.32 14.23 16.53
N PHE A 143 13.88 13.00 16.83
CA PHE A 143 13.20 12.09 15.89
C PHE A 143 12.10 12.77 15.04
N ASN A 144 11.25 13.57 15.68
CA ASN A 144 10.13 14.24 15.02
C ASN A 144 10.56 15.31 14.00
N GLN A 145 11.80 15.82 14.08
CA GLN A 145 12.31 16.78 13.08
C GLN A 145 12.54 16.12 11.71
N TYR A 146 12.74 14.79 11.68
CA TYR A 146 12.96 14.06 10.42
C TYR A 146 11.67 13.80 9.64
N LEU A 147 10.49 14.02 10.23
CA LEU A 147 9.18 13.82 9.59
C LEU A 147 9.03 12.45 8.91
N LEU A 148 9.58 11.40 9.54
CA LEU A 148 9.54 10.04 8.99
C LEU A 148 8.18 9.37 9.20
N ASP A 149 7.68 9.43 10.43
CA ASP A 149 6.42 8.79 10.85
C ASP A 149 5.32 9.80 11.20
N ILE A 150 5.64 11.10 11.11
CA ILE A 150 4.74 12.21 11.39
C ILE A 150 4.61 13.10 10.15
N ASN A 151 3.41 13.58 9.89
CA ASN A 151 3.14 14.61 8.89
C ASN A 151 3.58 16.00 9.41
N GLN A 152 3.69 16.97 8.51
CA GLN A 152 4.08 18.35 8.85
C GLN A 152 3.14 19.02 9.87
N ASP A 153 1.88 18.58 9.94
CA ASP A 153 0.87 19.05 10.90
C ASP A 153 0.96 18.34 12.27
N GLY A 154 1.89 17.40 12.44
CA GLY A 154 2.06 16.60 13.65
C GLY A 154 1.11 15.41 13.79
N SER A 155 0.31 15.11 12.76
CA SER A 155 -0.50 13.89 12.68
C SER A 155 0.34 12.68 12.27
N ALA A 156 -0.16 11.47 12.55
CA ALA A 156 0.51 10.24 12.16
C ALA A 156 0.44 10.05 10.63
N TYR A 157 1.56 9.69 10.00
CA TYR A 157 1.63 9.49 8.55
C TYR A 157 0.65 8.41 8.03
N LYS A 158 0.43 7.34 8.80
CA LYS A 158 -0.50 6.23 8.47
C LYS A 158 -1.57 5.99 9.55
N GLY A 159 -2.09 7.07 10.13
CA GLY A 159 -3.09 6.98 11.18
C GLY A 159 -2.64 6.13 12.37
N CYS A 160 -3.59 5.56 13.12
CA CYS A 160 -3.34 4.80 14.34
C CYS A 160 -3.13 3.28 14.15
N SER A 161 -2.99 2.80 12.91
CA SER A 161 -2.88 1.36 12.62
C SER A 161 -1.44 0.84 12.55
N SER A 162 -0.45 1.73 12.50
CA SER A 162 0.96 1.37 12.43
C SER A 162 1.49 0.82 13.77
N LEU A 163 2.45 -0.09 13.69
CA LEU A 163 3.15 -0.65 14.84
C LEU A 163 4.60 -0.15 14.85
N TYR A 164 4.98 0.56 15.91
CA TYR A 164 6.34 1.07 16.11
C TYR A 164 7.04 0.27 17.21
N VAL A 165 8.21 -0.29 16.88
CA VAL A 165 8.98 -1.15 17.79
C VAL A 165 10.45 -0.78 17.72
N GLU A 166 11.04 -0.54 18.88
CA GLU A 166 12.48 -0.37 19.02
C GLU A 166 13.08 -1.50 19.86
N CYS A 167 14.27 -1.96 19.48
CA CYS A 167 14.99 -3.00 20.20
C CYS A 167 16.49 -2.89 19.94
N VAL A 168 17.29 -3.50 20.82
CA VAL A 168 18.76 -3.51 20.75
C VAL A 168 19.22 -4.93 20.48
N LYS A 169 20.20 -5.09 19.58
CA LYS A 169 20.79 -6.40 19.28
C LYS A 169 21.90 -6.74 20.28
#